data_AF-A0AAE1D2J7-F1
#
_entry.id   AF-A0AAE1D2J7-F1
#
_cell.length_a   1.000
_cell.length_b   1.000
_cell.length_c   1.000
_cell.angle_alpha   90.00
_cell.angle_beta   90.00
_cell.angle_gamma   90.00
#
_symmetry.space_group_name_H-M   'P 1'
#
loop_
_entity.id
_entity.type
_entity.pdbx_description
1 polymer ?
#
loop_
_entity_poly.entity_id
_entity_poly.type
_entity_poly.pdbx_seq_one_letter_code
_entity_poly.pdbx_strand_id
1 'polypeptide(L)'
;MAPKRKGQEIETDKEKRTLKRKKAVNTQSEPPKMSEKTAKQASLKGNQKSGSPGIYSHWLLKSEPNSRFENGIDMKFSFDDLKTSPNETSCWDGVRNYQARNFLRDQMKLGHEVFFYHSNCKEPGIIGQCKVVKESYPDHTQFDPKDPHFDRTSSKDNPKWFMVDVKYVRPLERFITLAELKKTHQEHLKNGGPLRNLALFTKARLSVQPLSQEEWDYILKMEHSDES
;
A
#
# COMPACT_ATOMS: atom_id res chain seq x y z
N MET A 1 -39.69 -42.58 -20.25
CA MET A 1 -39.45 -44.04 -20.36
C MET A 1 -38.01 -44.31 -19.95
N ALA A 2 -37.83 -45.07 -18.87
CA ALA A 2 -36.54 -45.59 -18.43
C ALA A 2 -36.15 -46.83 -19.25
N PRO A 3 -34.90 -47.30 -19.10
CA PRO A 3 -34.79 -48.68 -18.61
C PRO A 3 -33.87 -48.79 -17.39
N LYS A 4 -34.39 -49.50 -16.38
CA LYS A 4 -33.70 -50.10 -15.24
C LYS A 4 -33.08 -51.45 -15.66
N ARG A 5 -31.99 -51.87 -15.02
CA ARG A 5 -31.70 -53.22 -14.49
C ARG A 5 -30.52 -53.11 -13.51
N LYS A 6 -30.77 -53.28 -12.20
CA LYS A 6 -30.46 -54.48 -11.37
C LYS A 6 -28.93 -54.74 -11.31
N GLY A 7 -28.22 -54.71 -10.18
CA GLY A 7 -28.57 -54.87 -8.78
C GLY A 7 -27.75 -56.04 -8.22
N GLN A 8 -26.85 -55.78 -7.27
CA GLN A 8 -26.39 -56.75 -6.27
C GLN A 8 -25.68 -56.01 -5.12
N GLU A 9 -26.27 -56.14 -3.92
CA GLU A 9 -25.74 -55.84 -2.59
C GLU A 9 -24.66 -56.87 -2.22
N ILE A 10 -23.70 -56.53 -1.34
CA ILE A 10 -23.43 -57.21 -0.05
C ILE A 10 -22.80 -56.20 0.95
N GLU A 11 -23.28 -56.32 2.18
CA GLU A 11 -23.10 -55.57 3.43
C GLU A 11 -21.70 -55.55 4.11
N THR A 12 -21.54 -54.49 4.92
CA THR A 12 -20.96 -54.36 6.30
C THR A 12 -19.57 -54.92 6.64
N ASP A 13 -18.72 -54.11 7.30
CA ASP A 13 -18.63 -54.19 8.78
C ASP A 13 -17.93 -52.98 9.45
N LYS A 14 -18.32 -52.76 10.71
CA LYS A 14 -18.02 -51.65 11.61
C LYS A 14 -16.67 -51.81 12.33
N GLU A 15 -16.04 -50.66 12.63
CA GLU A 15 -15.59 -50.24 13.97
C GLU A 15 -14.75 -51.24 14.81
N LYS A 16 -13.47 -50.90 15.09
CA LYS A 16 -12.77 -51.06 16.40
C LYS A 16 -11.24 -50.88 16.27
N ARG A 17 -10.67 -49.87 16.93
CA ARG A 17 -9.71 -50.04 18.06
C ARG A 17 -9.03 -48.72 18.45
N THR A 18 -9.53 -48.16 19.55
CA THR A 18 -8.78 -47.32 20.48
C THR A 18 -8.08 -48.17 21.56
N LEU A 19 -6.98 -47.63 22.09
CA LEU A 19 -6.41 -47.75 23.46
C LEU A 19 -5.53 -48.96 23.86
N LYS A 20 -4.25 -48.63 24.17
CA LYS A 20 -3.45 -48.91 25.40
C LYS A 20 -1.96 -49.02 24.99
N ARG A 21 -0.95 -48.49 25.70
CA ARG A 21 -0.72 -48.46 27.15
C ARG A 21 0.44 -47.50 27.51
N LYS A 22 0.37 -46.95 28.73
CA LYS A 22 1.32 -46.02 29.40
C LYS A 22 2.48 -46.74 30.14
N LYS A 23 3.44 -45.90 30.59
CA LYS A 23 4.50 -46.00 31.65
C LYS A 23 5.92 -46.18 31.08
N ALA A 24 6.95 -45.40 31.45
CA ALA A 24 7.45 -45.02 32.79
C ALA A 24 8.10 -43.59 32.81
N VAL A 25 7.87 -42.73 33.82
CA VAL A 25 8.72 -42.43 35.03
C VAL A 25 10.16 -42.00 34.67
N ASN A 26 10.48 -40.70 34.60
CA ASN A 26 10.92 -39.74 35.64
C ASN A 26 12.32 -39.99 36.23
N THR A 27 13.29 -39.13 35.85
CA THR A 27 14.34 -38.65 36.77
C THR A 27 14.87 -37.28 36.32
N GLN A 28 14.97 -36.37 37.28
CA GLN A 28 15.52 -35.02 37.19
C GLN A 28 17.06 -35.07 37.15
N SER A 29 17.68 -34.12 36.44
CA SER A 29 19.00 -33.58 36.80
C SER A 29 19.17 -32.17 36.21
N GLU A 30 19.45 -31.22 37.09
CA GLU A 30 19.79 -29.81 36.81
C GLU A 30 21.17 -29.65 36.11
N PRO A 31 21.46 -28.45 35.55
CA PRO A 31 22.54 -28.24 34.58
C PRO A 31 23.86 -27.80 35.22
N PRO A 32 25.03 -28.07 34.59
CA PRO A 32 26.28 -27.44 35.03
C PRO A 32 26.51 -26.08 34.34
N LYS A 33 27.01 -25.11 35.10
CA LYS A 33 27.45 -23.77 34.65
C LYS A 33 28.95 -23.72 34.34
N MET A 34 29.24 -23.05 33.22
CA MET A 34 30.38 -22.20 32.82
C MET A 34 31.84 -22.74 32.81
N SER A 35 32.51 -22.45 31.68
CA SER A 35 33.71 -21.61 31.72
C SER A 35 33.88 -20.79 30.44
N GLU A 36 34.04 -19.49 30.60
CA GLU A 36 34.43 -18.51 29.58
C GLU A 36 35.88 -18.72 29.11
N LYS A 37 36.17 -18.14 27.93
CA LYS A 37 37.46 -17.99 27.24
C LYS A 37 37.79 -19.11 26.26
N THR A 38 37.40 -18.93 25.00
CA THR A 38 38.35 -18.63 23.89
C THR A 38 37.57 -18.15 22.65
N ALA A 39 37.92 -16.93 22.22
CA ALA A 39 37.84 -16.31 20.89
C ALA A 39 36.63 -16.62 19.97
N LYS A 40 35.72 -15.69 19.67
CA LYS A 40 35.93 -14.37 19.02
C LYS A 40 36.47 -14.49 17.58
N GLN A 41 35.61 -14.96 16.68
CA GLN A 41 35.48 -14.48 15.30
C GLN A 41 34.18 -15.05 14.71
N ALA A 42 33.37 -14.21 14.05
CA ALA A 42 32.05 -14.49 13.45
C ALA A 42 30.81 -14.24 14.33
N SER A 43 30.53 -12.97 14.64
CA SER A 43 29.15 -12.44 14.72
C SER A 43 29.18 -10.91 14.83
N LEU A 44 29.45 -10.25 13.71
CA LEU A 44 29.06 -8.85 13.49
C LEU A 44 28.24 -8.82 12.19
N LYS A 45 27.09 -9.47 12.21
CA LYS A 45 25.99 -9.12 11.31
C LYS A 45 24.95 -8.47 12.19
N GLY A 46 25.02 -7.14 12.24
CA GLY A 46 23.98 -6.31 12.81
C GLY A 46 22.66 -6.70 12.17
N ASN A 47 21.83 -7.36 12.97
CA ASN A 47 20.47 -7.70 12.60
C ASN A 47 19.69 -6.38 12.61
N GLN A 48 19.67 -5.68 11.46
CA GLN A 48 18.75 -4.58 11.26
C GLN A 48 17.34 -5.16 11.30
N LYS A 49 16.75 -5.16 12.50
CA LYS A 49 15.33 -5.40 12.67
C LYS A 49 14.60 -4.37 11.82
N SER A 50 13.79 -4.88 10.91
CA SER A 50 12.77 -4.14 10.17
C SER A 50 12.11 -3.11 11.07
N GLY A 51 12.27 -1.84 10.71
CA GLY A 51 11.74 -0.72 11.47
C GLY A 51 10.24 -0.88 11.71
N SER A 52 9.81 -0.48 12.89
CA SER A 52 8.41 -0.18 13.18
C SER A 52 7.83 0.66 12.02
N PRO A 53 6.60 0.39 11.54
CA PRO A 53 6.00 1.26 10.54
C PRO A 53 6.01 2.69 11.09
N GLY A 54 6.67 3.60 10.35
CA GLY A 54 6.68 5.01 10.69
C GLY A 54 5.23 5.51 10.77
N ILE A 55 4.93 6.35 11.76
CA ILE A 55 3.63 7.04 11.80
C ILE A 55 3.74 8.17 10.76
N TYR A 56 3.02 8.04 9.65
CA TYR A 56 2.99 9.03 8.58
C TYR A 56 1.68 9.81 8.62
N SER A 57 1.77 11.14 8.53
CA SER A 57 0.61 12.02 8.40
C SER A 57 0.47 12.63 7.00
N HIS A 58 1.47 12.43 6.14
CA HIS A 58 1.61 13.05 4.84
C HIS A 58 1.74 12.02 3.73
N TRP A 59 1.14 12.29 2.58
CA TRP A 59 1.06 11.33 1.48
C TRP A 59 1.25 11.99 0.11
N LEU A 60 1.63 11.18 -0.87
CA LEU A 60 1.55 11.51 -2.29
C LEU A 60 0.69 10.47 -2.99
N LEU A 61 -0.33 10.97 -3.71
CA LEU A 61 -1.32 10.17 -4.43
C LEU A 61 -1.20 10.46 -5.93
N LYS A 62 -0.95 9.42 -6.73
CA LYS A 62 -0.79 9.52 -8.19
C LYS A 62 -2.11 9.32 -8.90
N SER A 63 -2.43 10.20 -9.83
CA SER A 63 -3.57 10.08 -10.75
C SER A 63 -3.16 10.49 -12.17
N GLU A 64 -3.90 10.03 -13.17
CA GLU A 64 -3.64 10.34 -14.58
C GLU A 64 -4.52 11.53 -15.03
N PRO A 65 -3.96 12.67 -15.45
CA PRO A 65 -4.76 13.85 -15.81
C PRO A 65 -5.30 13.81 -17.24
N ASN A 66 -4.76 12.93 -18.09
CA ASN A 66 -5.11 12.82 -19.51
C ASN A 66 -5.89 11.54 -19.77
N SER A 67 -6.71 11.55 -20.83
CA SER A 67 -7.49 10.37 -21.21
C SER A 67 -6.60 9.18 -21.57
N ARG A 68 -6.93 8.04 -20.97
CA ARG A 68 -6.35 6.74 -21.26
C ARG A 68 -7.42 5.69 -21.01
N PHE A 69 -7.74 4.92 -22.05
CA PHE A 69 -8.78 3.91 -21.94
C PHE A 69 -8.21 2.58 -21.47
N GLU A 70 -8.89 1.97 -20.51
CA GLU A 70 -8.64 0.61 -20.03
C GLU A 70 -9.96 -0.15 -20.03
N ASN A 71 -10.04 -1.26 -20.78
CA ASN A 71 -11.29 -2.00 -21.00
C ASN A 71 -12.49 -1.14 -21.48
N GLY A 72 -12.22 -0.05 -22.21
CA GLY A 72 -13.25 0.85 -22.74
C GLY A 72 -13.71 1.94 -21.76
N ILE A 73 -13.11 2.04 -20.57
CA ILE A 73 -13.37 3.08 -19.58
C ILE A 73 -12.19 4.04 -19.55
N ASP A 74 -12.47 5.35 -19.54
CA ASP A 74 -11.44 6.38 -19.43
C ASP A 74 -10.94 6.47 -17.98
N MET A 75 -9.63 6.37 -17.79
CA MET A 75 -8.93 6.42 -16.51
C MET A 75 -8.55 7.84 -16.08
N LYS A 76 -8.93 8.85 -16.85
CA LYS A 76 -8.66 10.27 -16.55
C LYS A 76 -9.28 10.69 -15.22
N PHE A 77 -8.45 11.18 -14.33
CA PHE A 77 -8.86 11.93 -13.14
C PHE A 77 -7.78 12.95 -12.76
N SER A 78 -7.98 14.20 -13.20
CA SER A 78 -7.11 15.34 -12.95
C SER A 78 -7.42 16.04 -11.62
N PHE A 79 -6.58 17.01 -11.26
CA PHE A 79 -6.80 17.81 -10.05
C PHE A 79 -8.02 18.74 -10.19
N ASP A 80 -8.30 19.20 -11.40
CA ASP A 80 -9.51 19.98 -11.70
C ASP A 80 -10.77 19.11 -11.68
N ASP A 81 -10.67 17.82 -12.05
CA ASP A 81 -11.79 16.88 -11.90
C ASP A 81 -12.13 16.69 -10.40
N LEU A 82 -11.12 16.59 -9.51
CA LEU A 82 -11.35 16.60 -8.06
C LEU A 82 -11.99 17.90 -7.57
N LYS A 83 -11.48 19.05 -8.04
CA LYS A 83 -12.02 20.38 -7.67
C LYS A 83 -13.48 20.56 -8.07
N THR A 84 -13.87 20.01 -9.21
CA THR A 84 -15.24 20.11 -9.75
C THR A 84 -16.16 18.98 -9.30
N SER A 85 -15.64 17.97 -8.59
CA SER A 85 -16.43 16.89 -8.01
C SER A 85 -17.40 17.42 -6.96
N PRO A 86 -18.53 16.72 -6.69
CA PRO A 86 -19.46 17.11 -5.64
C PRO A 86 -18.75 17.29 -4.29
N ASN A 87 -18.97 18.43 -3.63
CA ASN A 87 -18.29 18.83 -2.39
C ASN A 87 -16.75 18.87 -2.50
N GLU A 88 -16.22 18.99 -3.72
CA GLU A 88 -14.79 18.94 -4.06
C GLU A 88 -14.12 17.65 -3.55
N THR A 89 -14.90 16.56 -3.47
CA THR A 89 -14.53 15.29 -2.84
C THR A 89 -14.73 14.14 -3.81
N SER A 90 -13.78 13.20 -3.82
CA SER A 90 -13.90 11.95 -4.59
C SER A 90 -13.35 10.77 -3.78
N CYS A 91 -13.85 9.57 -4.06
CA CYS A 91 -13.20 8.34 -3.64
C CYS A 91 -11.88 8.15 -4.42
N TRP A 92 -10.90 7.55 -3.76
CA TRP A 92 -9.60 7.20 -4.34
C TRP A 92 -9.54 5.71 -4.66
N ASP A 93 -10.35 5.30 -5.63
CA ASP A 93 -10.54 3.92 -6.05
C ASP A 93 -9.40 3.39 -6.94
N GLY A 94 -9.55 2.17 -7.46
CA GLY A 94 -8.65 1.62 -8.48
C GLY A 94 -7.27 1.16 -7.98
N VAL A 95 -6.96 1.31 -6.69
CA VAL A 95 -5.67 0.85 -6.13
C VAL A 95 -5.62 -0.67 -6.09
N ARG A 96 -4.73 -1.26 -6.91
CA ARG A 96 -4.50 -2.72 -7.04
C ARG A 96 -3.07 -3.17 -6.66
N ASN A 97 -2.35 -2.34 -5.91
CA ASN A 97 -1.06 -2.68 -5.33
C ASN A 97 -1.22 -2.97 -3.82
N TYR A 98 -0.79 -4.14 -3.35
CA TYR A 98 -0.95 -4.56 -1.95
C TYR A 98 -0.29 -3.61 -0.94
N GLN A 99 0.87 -3.04 -1.27
CA GLN A 99 1.55 -2.09 -0.40
C GLN A 99 0.79 -0.76 -0.35
N ALA A 100 0.38 -0.23 -1.51
CA ALA A 100 -0.44 0.98 -1.59
C ALA A 100 -1.76 0.81 -0.81
N ARG A 101 -2.43 -0.33 -0.98
CA ARG A 101 -3.63 -0.68 -0.23
C ARG A 101 -3.37 -0.68 1.28
N ASN A 102 -2.28 -1.29 1.74
CA ASN A 102 -1.98 -1.32 3.17
C ASN A 102 -1.76 0.10 3.73
N PHE A 103 -1.17 1.01 2.95
CA PHE A 103 -1.09 2.42 3.35
C PHE A 103 -2.47 3.07 3.51
N LEU A 104 -3.36 2.88 2.53
CA LEU A 104 -4.74 3.38 2.61
C LEU A 104 -5.50 2.79 3.82
N ARG A 105 -5.41 1.47 3.99
CA ARG A 105 -6.18 0.70 4.97
C ARG A 105 -5.70 0.89 6.41
N ASP A 106 -4.39 0.80 6.61
CA ASP A 106 -3.83 0.64 7.95
C ASP A 106 -3.29 1.95 8.52
N GLN A 107 -2.88 2.90 7.67
CA GLN A 107 -2.06 4.05 8.08
C GLN A 107 -2.66 5.41 7.77
N MET A 108 -3.41 5.55 6.67
CA MET A 108 -4.04 6.81 6.30
C MET A 108 -5.23 7.10 7.23
N LYS A 109 -5.26 8.31 7.82
CA LYS A 109 -6.28 8.74 8.80
C LYS A 109 -6.96 10.02 8.37
N LEU A 110 -8.11 10.29 8.98
CA LEU A 110 -8.89 11.50 8.75
C LEU A 110 -8.02 12.75 8.97
N GLY A 111 -8.06 13.69 8.02
CA GLY A 111 -7.31 14.94 8.10
C GLY A 111 -5.85 14.86 7.66
N HIS A 112 -5.32 13.68 7.33
CA HIS A 112 -3.97 13.56 6.76
C HIS A 112 -3.86 14.35 5.45
N GLU A 113 -2.73 15.01 5.26
CA GLU A 113 -2.47 15.88 4.11
C GLU A 113 -1.89 15.07 2.96
N VAL A 114 -2.23 15.46 1.73
CA VAL A 114 -1.93 14.68 0.54
C VAL A 114 -1.50 15.62 -0.58
N PHE A 115 -0.36 15.34 -1.21
CA PHE A 115 -0.02 15.90 -2.51
C PHE A 115 -0.72 15.11 -3.62
N PHE A 116 -1.42 15.84 -4.49
CA PHE A 116 -1.98 15.31 -5.73
C PHE A 116 -0.90 15.35 -6.81
N TYR A 117 -0.53 14.18 -7.32
CA TYR A 117 0.53 14.01 -8.32
C TYR A 117 -0.06 13.59 -9.66
N HIS A 118 0.22 14.36 -10.71
CA HIS A 118 -0.09 14.00 -12.09
C HIS A 118 0.96 13.02 -12.63
N SER A 119 0.49 11.84 -13.00
CA SER A 119 1.28 10.74 -13.54
C SER A 119 0.86 10.38 -14.95
N ASN A 120 1.71 9.65 -15.67
CA ASN A 120 1.44 9.17 -17.03
C ASN A 120 0.96 10.26 -18.01
N CYS A 121 1.52 11.47 -17.89
CA CYS A 121 1.25 12.60 -18.76
C CYS A 121 2.56 13.20 -19.29
N LYS A 122 2.46 14.13 -20.23
CA LYS A 122 3.61 14.81 -20.84
C LYS A 122 4.48 15.53 -19.80
N GLU A 123 3.83 16.18 -18.83
CA GLU A 123 4.48 16.95 -17.78
C GLU A 123 4.02 16.41 -16.41
N PRO A 124 4.66 15.35 -15.90
CA PRO A 124 4.31 14.77 -14.61
C PRO A 124 4.90 15.58 -13.45
N GLY A 125 4.22 15.59 -12.31
CA GLY A 125 4.61 16.42 -11.18
C GLY A 125 3.51 16.62 -10.14
N ILE A 126 3.82 17.40 -9.10
CA ILE A 126 2.90 17.76 -8.03
C ILE A 126 2.20 19.06 -8.40
N ILE A 127 0.86 19.05 -8.35
CA ILE A 127 0.04 20.19 -8.78
C ILE A 127 -0.70 20.87 -7.62
N GLY A 128 -0.97 20.15 -6.54
CA GLY A 128 -1.78 20.70 -5.46
C GLY A 128 -1.89 19.78 -4.26
N GLN A 129 -2.65 20.28 -3.28
CA GLN A 129 -2.92 19.59 -2.03
C GLN A 129 -4.39 19.19 -1.95
N CYS A 130 -4.60 18.01 -1.38
CA CYS A 130 -5.88 17.52 -0.89
C CYS A 130 -5.71 16.99 0.53
N LYS A 131 -6.81 16.56 1.14
CA LYS A 131 -6.80 15.95 2.48
C LYS A 131 -7.76 14.77 2.56
N VAL A 132 -7.47 13.84 3.44
CA VAL A 132 -8.35 12.69 3.69
C VAL A 132 -9.58 13.13 4.47
N VAL A 133 -10.77 12.85 3.94
CA VAL A 133 -12.06 13.18 4.57
C VAL A 133 -12.90 11.96 4.94
N LYS A 134 -12.47 10.77 4.52
CA LYS A 134 -13.03 9.49 4.98
C LYS A 134 -11.93 8.44 5.05
N GLU A 135 -11.80 7.80 6.21
CA GLU A 135 -10.87 6.67 6.38
C GLU A 135 -11.27 5.46 5.54
N SER A 136 -10.39 4.47 5.53
CA SER A 136 -10.48 3.34 4.62
C SER A 136 -11.79 2.57 4.66
N TYR A 137 -12.28 2.22 3.47
CA TYR A 137 -13.44 1.34 3.29
C TYR A 137 -13.27 0.51 1.99
N PRO A 138 -14.05 -0.59 1.83
CA PRO A 138 -13.93 -1.43 0.64
C PRO A 138 -14.15 -0.65 -0.66
N ASP A 139 -13.23 -0.83 -1.61
CA ASP A 139 -13.34 -0.24 -2.94
C ASP A 139 -14.47 -0.92 -3.72
N HIS A 140 -15.53 -0.20 -4.10
CA HIS A 140 -16.66 -0.81 -4.78
C HIS A 140 -16.34 -1.30 -6.20
N THR A 141 -15.34 -0.69 -6.86
CA THR A 141 -14.96 -1.02 -8.24
C THR A 141 -14.44 -2.45 -8.38
N GLN A 142 -13.88 -3.01 -7.29
CA GLN A 142 -13.34 -4.38 -7.30
C GLN A 142 -14.42 -5.45 -7.53
N PHE A 143 -15.70 -5.13 -7.37
CA PHE A 143 -16.82 -6.05 -7.50
C PHE A 143 -17.58 -5.94 -8.83
N ASP A 144 -17.31 -4.94 -9.66
CA ASP A 144 -18.00 -4.73 -10.92
C ASP A 144 -17.21 -5.36 -12.09
N PRO A 145 -17.72 -6.42 -12.75
CA PRO A 145 -17.04 -7.06 -13.88
C PRO A 145 -16.78 -6.15 -15.09
N LYS A 146 -17.43 -4.99 -15.16
CA LYS A 146 -17.23 -4.01 -16.23
C LYS A 146 -16.15 -2.99 -15.92
N ASP A 147 -15.79 -2.83 -14.64
CA ASP A 147 -14.77 -1.89 -14.22
C ASP A 147 -13.36 -2.40 -14.59
N PRO A 148 -12.41 -1.52 -14.98
CA PRO A 148 -11.06 -1.96 -15.34
C PRO A 148 -10.31 -2.61 -14.17
N HIS A 149 -10.70 -2.30 -12.94
CA HIS A 149 -10.09 -2.79 -11.71
C HIS A 149 -10.89 -3.91 -11.05
N PHE A 150 -11.79 -4.58 -11.79
CA PHE A 150 -12.47 -5.76 -11.30
C PHE A 150 -11.48 -6.81 -10.77
N ASP A 151 -11.77 -7.39 -9.61
CA ASP A 151 -11.03 -8.54 -9.08
C ASP A 151 -12.00 -9.69 -8.79
N ARG A 152 -12.05 -10.66 -9.73
CA ARG A 152 -12.79 -11.92 -9.61
C ARG A 152 -12.59 -12.64 -8.28
N THR A 153 -11.43 -12.45 -7.66
CA THR A 153 -11.04 -13.16 -6.44
C THR A 153 -11.36 -12.40 -5.16
N SER A 154 -11.97 -11.21 -5.28
CA SER A 154 -12.48 -10.41 -4.17
C SER A 154 -14.00 -10.58 -4.01
N SER A 155 -14.49 -10.63 -2.77
CA SER A 155 -15.92 -10.74 -2.48
C SER A 155 -16.34 -9.69 -1.45
N LYS A 156 -17.66 -9.41 -1.36
CA LYS A 156 -18.19 -8.44 -0.38
C LYS A 156 -17.91 -8.86 1.07
N ASP A 157 -17.88 -10.16 1.35
CA ASP A 157 -17.59 -10.70 2.68
C ASP A 157 -16.09 -10.67 3.02
N ASN A 158 -15.22 -10.62 2.01
CA ASN A 158 -13.77 -10.56 2.18
C ASN A 158 -13.12 -9.64 1.14
N PRO A 159 -13.34 -8.31 1.25
CA PRO A 159 -12.82 -7.33 0.31
C PRO A 159 -11.29 -7.32 0.33
N LYS A 160 -10.68 -7.43 -0.85
CA LYS A 160 -9.23 -7.35 -1.00
C LYS A 160 -8.71 -5.93 -1.11
N TRP A 161 -9.49 -5.03 -1.70
CA TRP A 161 -9.09 -3.68 -2.06
C TRP A 161 -9.88 -2.65 -1.30
N PHE A 162 -9.21 -1.55 -1.00
CA PHE A 162 -9.71 -0.51 -0.11
C PHE A 162 -9.34 0.85 -0.69
N MET A 163 -10.22 1.82 -0.45
CA MET A 163 -10.07 3.21 -0.84
C MET A 163 -10.37 4.14 0.33
N VAL A 164 -10.13 5.42 0.14
CA VAL A 164 -10.44 6.54 1.05
C VAL A 164 -11.20 7.60 0.27
N ASP A 165 -11.77 8.59 0.94
CA ASP A 165 -12.21 9.81 0.26
C ASP A 165 -11.21 10.94 0.52
N VAL A 166 -10.88 11.66 -0.54
CA VAL A 166 -10.04 12.87 -0.46
C VAL A 166 -10.84 14.07 -0.90
N LYS A 167 -10.57 15.21 -0.26
CA LYS A 167 -11.15 16.50 -0.58
C LYS A 167 -10.07 17.46 -1.05
N TYR A 168 -10.36 18.18 -2.12
CA TYR A 168 -9.55 19.31 -2.59
C TYR A 168 -9.23 20.30 -1.45
N VAL A 169 -8.01 20.86 -1.45
CA VAL A 169 -7.62 21.92 -0.52
C VAL A 169 -7.20 23.17 -1.29
N ARG A 170 -6.09 23.11 -2.02
CA ARG A 170 -5.56 24.25 -2.79
C ARG A 170 -4.60 23.79 -3.89
N PRO A 171 -4.43 24.54 -5.00
CA PRO A 171 -3.29 24.29 -5.88
C PRO A 171 -1.99 24.67 -5.17
N LEU A 172 -0.85 24.19 -5.68
CA LEU A 172 0.43 24.77 -5.34
C LEU A 172 0.60 26.13 -6.06
N GLU A 173 1.41 27.02 -5.51
CA GLU A 173 1.75 28.32 -6.13
C GLU A 173 2.39 28.15 -7.51
N ARG A 174 3.14 27.05 -7.69
CA ARG A 174 3.63 26.59 -8.98
C ARG A 174 3.60 25.06 -9.07
N PHE A 175 3.58 24.57 -10.29
CA PHE A 175 3.73 23.15 -10.57
C PHE A 175 5.16 22.69 -10.26
N ILE A 176 5.32 21.64 -9.46
CA ILE A 176 6.63 21.06 -9.14
C ILE A 176 6.84 19.83 -10.03
N THR A 177 7.71 19.95 -11.03
CA THR A 177 7.88 18.90 -12.04
C THR A 177 8.60 17.67 -11.48
N LEU A 178 8.35 16.50 -12.07
CA LEU A 178 9.12 15.29 -11.79
C LEU A 178 10.62 15.48 -12.05
N ALA A 179 10.99 16.29 -13.06
CA ALA A 179 12.38 16.56 -13.42
C ALA A 179 13.09 17.31 -12.28
N GLU A 180 12.44 18.33 -11.73
CA GLU A 180 12.93 19.09 -10.58
C GLU A 180 13.08 18.19 -9.35
N LEU A 181 12.02 17.45 -8.98
CA LEU A 181 12.06 16.50 -7.85
C LEU A 181 13.19 15.47 -8.02
N LYS A 182 13.43 15.01 -9.25
CA LYS A 182 14.47 14.02 -9.55
C LYS A 182 15.87 14.61 -9.39
N LYS A 183 16.09 15.83 -9.89
CA LYS A 183 17.37 16.55 -9.71
C LYS A 183 17.67 16.71 -8.23
N THR A 184 16.72 17.25 -7.46
CA THR A 184 16.86 17.44 -6.01
C THR A 184 17.07 16.11 -5.26
N HIS A 185 16.33 15.06 -5.60
CA HIS A 185 16.52 13.74 -5.02
C HIS A 185 17.95 13.21 -5.26
N GLN A 186 18.47 13.34 -6.48
CA GLN A 186 19.84 12.92 -6.82
C GLN A 186 20.92 13.72 -6.08
N GLU A 187 20.70 15.01 -5.88
CA GLU A 187 21.59 15.86 -5.07
C GLU A 187 21.55 15.46 -3.60
N HIS A 188 20.37 15.26 -3.02
CA HIS A 188 20.18 14.83 -1.63
C HIS A 188 20.68 13.41 -1.37
N LEU A 189 20.67 12.53 -2.37
CA LEU A 189 21.29 11.20 -2.29
C LEU A 189 22.82 11.29 -2.09
N LYS A 190 23.47 12.27 -2.72
CA LYS A 190 24.94 12.45 -2.64
C LYS A 190 25.36 13.18 -1.37
N ASN A 191 24.66 14.26 -1.04
CA ASN A 191 25.08 15.22 -0.01
C ASN A 191 24.33 15.06 1.32
N GLY A 192 23.35 14.16 1.36
CA GLY A 192 22.35 14.15 2.42
C GLY A 192 21.32 15.27 2.20
N GLY A 193 20.06 14.97 2.42
CA GLY A 193 18.98 15.94 2.39
C GLY A 193 17.61 15.28 2.61
N PRO A 194 16.54 16.09 2.72
CA PRO A 194 15.21 15.58 3.03
C PRO A 194 14.69 14.57 2.00
N LEU A 195 14.82 14.88 0.71
CA LEU A 195 14.28 14.04 -0.36
C LEU A 195 15.13 12.80 -0.70
N ARG A 196 16.17 12.47 0.07
CA ARG A 196 17.09 11.35 -0.28
C ARG A 196 16.41 9.98 -0.33
N ASN A 197 15.31 9.80 0.41
CA ASN A 197 14.58 8.53 0.49
C ASN A 197 13.21 8.56 -0.21
N LEU A 198 12.93 9.61 -0.98
CA LEU A 198 11.60 9.87 -1.52
C LEU A 198 11.04 8.66 -2.28
N ALA A 199 9.90 8.15 -1.82
CA ALA A 199 9.24 6.97 -2.36
C ALA A 199 8.92 7.11 -3.87
N LEU A 200 8.80 8.34 -4.37
CA LEU A 200 8.59 8.65 -5.78
C LEU A 200 9.68 8.02 -6.67
N PHE A 201 10.92 7.97 -6.20
CA PHE A 201 12.07 7.45 -6.94
C PHE A 201 12.54 6.07 -6.46
N THR A 202 12.32 5.73 -5.19
CA THR A 202 12.72 4.42 -4.64
C THR A 202 11.67 3.32 -4.88
N LYS A 203 10.41 3.70 -5.15
CA LYS A 203 9.26 2.81 -5.37
C LYS A 203 8.38 3.30 -6.53
N ALA A 204 8.93 3.31 -7.74
CA ALA A 204 8.28 3.89 -8.93
C ALA A 204 6.83 3.38 -9.19
N ARG A 205 6.58 2.08 -8.97
CA ARG A 205 5.26 1.44 -9.20
C ARG A 205 4.26 1.59 -8.04
N LEU A 206 4.59 2.37 -7.01
CA LEU A 206 3.72 2.62 -5.87
C LEU A 206 2.93 3.92 -6.12
N SER A 207 1.60 3.83 -6.16
CA SER A 207 0.69 4.96 -6.44
C SER A 207 0.26 5.76 -5.20
N VAL A 208 0.31 5.12 -4.02
CA VAL A 208 0.05 5.74 -2.71
C VAL A 208 1.35 5.67 -1.93
N GLN A 209 1.94 6.83 -1.66
CA GLN A 209 3.29 6.91 -1.12
C GLN A 209 3.29 7.70 0.19
N PRO A 210 3.86 7.16 1.28
CA PRO A 210 4.05 7.94 2.50
C PRO A 210 5.14 8.99 2.29
N LEU A 211 4.97 10.14 2.95
CA LEU A 211 6.00 11.16 3.08
C LEU A 211 6.33 11.36 4.55
N SER A 212 7.61 11.47 4.86
CA SER A 212 8.05 12.00 6.14
C SER A 212 7.73 13.50 6.25
N GLN A 213 7.74 14.02 7.48
CA GLN A 213 7.60 15.46 7.72
C GLN A 213 8.68 16.26 6.97
N GLU A 214 9.94 15.81 6.99
CA GLU A 214 11.04 16.47 6.28
C GLU A 214 10.80 16.54 4.76
N GLU A 215 10.28 15.46 4.16
CA GLU A 215 9.97 15.44 2.73
C GLU A 215 8.80 16.36 2.38
N TRP A 216 7.75 16.36 3.21
CA TRP A 216 6.58 17.24 3.05
C TRP A 216 7.00 18.71 3.09
N ASP A 217 7.69 19.12 4.16
CA ASP A 217 8.12 20.50 4.38
C ASP A 217 9.06 20.97 3.26
N TYR A 218 9.93 20.09 2.77
CA TYR A 218 10.84 20.44 1.69
C TYR A 218 10.09 20.66 0.37
N ILE A 219 9.11 19.83 0.03
CA ILE A 219 8.30 20.02 -1.18
C ILE A 219 7.49 21.33 -1.08
N LEU A 220 6.94 21.66 0.09
CA LEU A 220 6.31 22.98 0.32
C LEU A 220 7.31 24.13 0.21
N LYS A 221 8.57 23.93 0.58
CA LYS A 221 9.60 24.96 0.36
C LYS A 221 9.92 25.14 -1.13
N MET A 222 9.92 24.06 -1.91
CA MET A 222 10.13 24.13 -3.35
C MET A 222 9.04 24.97 -4.03
N GLU A 223 7.79 24.87 -3.56
CA GLU A 223 6.66 25.69 -4.04
C GLU A 223 6.98 27.21 -4.07
N HIS A 224 7.69 27.72 -3.07
CA HIS A 224 8.03 29.15 -2.94
C HIS A 224 9.40 29.53 -3.50
N SER A 225 10.15 28.59 -4.08
CA SER A 225 11.47 28.85 -4.65
C SER A 225 11.33 29.02 -6.17
N ASP A 226 11.83 30.13 -6.70
CA ASP A 226 11.92 30.34 -8.16
C ASP A 226 12.87 29.30 -8.77
N GLU A 227 12.56 28.83 -9.99
CA GLU A 227 13.49 27.99 -10.77
C GLU A 227 14.76 28.79 -11.09
N SER A 228 15.76 28.73 -10.21
CA SER A 228 17.09 29.32 -10.43
C SER A 228 18.01 28.40 -11.22
#